data_AF-A0A554JK10-F1
#
_entry.id   AF-A0A554JK10-F1
#
_cell.length_a   1.000
_cell.length_b   1.000
_cell.length_c   1.000
_cell.angle_alpha   90.00
_cell.angle_beta   90.00
_cell.angle_gamma   90.00
#
_symmetry.space_group_name_H-M   'P 1'
#
loop_
_entity.id
_entity.type
_entity.pdbx_description
1 polymer ?
#
loop_
_entity_poly.entity_id
_entity_poly.type
_entity_poly.pdbx_seq_one_letter_code
_entity_poly.pdbx_strand_id
1 'polypeptide(L)'
;MTLLDMTPVSSPTSIVDRDARANQDAEQKNENMPVGEEEREDAMILRAIEEVEQQENKSRRPDRYFEAVGRRKTAVARVRLFTKQGDFIVNEKQYRTYFPTASLQRITEEALRKMKLWERFRISVKVYGGGTKAQAEAIRHGLARCLIKFNADFRKRLKRAGFLTRDPRAKERKKFGLKKARRAPQWAKR
;
A
#
# COMPACT_ATOMS: atom_id res chain seq x y z
N MET A 1 90.69 -56.28 -1.17
CA MET A 1 91.09 -55.76 -2.50
C MET A 1 91.15 -54.25 -2.39
N THR A 2 92.33 -53.73 -2.68
CA THR A 2 92.84 -52.35 -2.56
C THR A 2 92.09 -51.33 -3.42
N LEU A 3 92.07 -50.05 -3.01
CA LEU A 3 92.86 -48.97 -3.63
C LEU A 3 92.45 -47.56 -3.13
N LEU A 4 93.48 -46.83 -2.69
CA LEU A 4 93.77 -45.41 -2.92
C LEU A 4 93.03 -44.32 -2.15
N ASP A 5 93.78 -43.76 -1.20
CA ASP A 5 94.04 -42.34 -0.93
C ASP A 5 93.48 -41.31 -1.91
N MET A 6 93.04 -40.18 -1.35
CA MET A 6 93.61 -38.84 -1.58
C MET A 6 92.62 -37.78 -1.04
N THR A 7 92.95 -37.17 0.10
CA THR A 7 92.43 -35.85 0.46
C THR A 7 93.01 -34.77 -0.46
N PRO A 8 92.29 -33.67 -0.68
CA PRO A 8 92.96 -32.38 -0.56
C PRO A 8 92.21 -31.39 0.35
N VAL A 9 93.03 -30.65 1.10
CA VAL A 9 92.75 -29.45 1.90
C VAL A 9 92.66 -28.24 0.97
N SER A 10 91.69 -27.32 1.17
CA SER A 10 91.92 -25.88 1.47
C SER A 10 90.65 -25.00 1.37
N SER A 11 90.43 -24.21 2.42
CA SER A 11 89.51 -23.10 2.76
C SER A 11 89.49 -21.92 1.72
N PRO A 12 88.56 -20.91 1.72
CA PRO A 12 88.22 -20.08 2.90
C PRO A 12 86.82 -19.39 3.02
N THR A 13 86.48 -19.02 4.27
CA THR A 13 85.66 -17.87 4.77
C THR A 13 84.15 -17.72 4.48
N SER A 14 83.40 -17.61 5.61
CA SER A 14 82.36 -16.63 5.99
C SER A 14 81.65 -15.82 4.89
N ILE A 15 80.34 -15.52 4.95
CA ILE A 15 79.67 -14.82 6.05
C ILE A 15 78.17 -14.64 5.74
N VAL A 16 77.36 -14.67 6.81
CA VAL A 16 75.99 -14.16 7.05
C VAL A 16 74.74 -14.69 6.32
N ASP A 17 73.91 -15.29 7.18
CA ASP A 17 72.46 -15.22 7.35
C ASP A 17 71.70 -14.01 6.75
N ARG A 18 70.38 -14.23 6.61
CA ARG A 18 69.26 -13.27 6.76
C ARG A 18 68.55 -12.84 5.46
N ASP A 19 67.86 -13.74 4.77
CA ASP A 19 66.81 -13.29 3.81
C ASP A 19 65.55 -14.17 3.73
N ALA A 20 65.46 -15.27 4.46
CA ALA A 20 64.26 -16.15 4.42
C ALA A 20 63.24 -15.92 5.56
N ARG A 21 63.51 -15.02 6.52
CA ARG A 21 62.57 -14.70 7.63
C ARG A 21 61.87 -13.34 7.50
N ALA A 22 62.31 -12.49 6.57
CA ALA A 22 61.75 -11.15 6.42
C ALA A 22 60.36 -11.12 5.75
N ASN A 23 59.98 -12.16 4.98
CA ASN A 23 58.66 -12.22 4.34
C ASN A 23 57.58 -12.91 5.19
N GLN A 24 57.94 -13.68 6.22
CA GLN A 24 56.94 -14.30 7.12
C GLN A 24 56.49 -13.34 8.23
N ASP A 25 57.39 -12.46 8.70
CA ASP A 25 57.08 -11.47 9.74
C ASP A 25 56.28 -10.26 9.21
N ALA A 26 56.27 -10.05 7.88
CA ALA A 26 55.47 -9.00 7.23
C ALA A 26 54.02 -9.43 6.96
N GLU A 27 53.78 -10.72 6.70
CA GLU A 27 52.42 -11.28 6.54
C GLU A 27 51.66 -11.34 7.87
N GLN A 28 52.35 -11.62 8.98
CA GLN A 28 51.72 -11.73 10.31
C GLN A 28 51.34 -10.37 10.94
N LYS A 29 51.82 -9.24 10.39
CA LYS A 29 51.44 -7.90 10.89
C LYS A 29 50.21 -7.30 10.22
N ASN A 30 49.66 -7.93 9.18
CA ASN A 30 48.39 -7.55 8.58
C ASN A 30 47.19 -8.35 9.11
N GLU A 31 47.38 -9.27 10.06
CA GLU A 31 46.29 -10.07 10.65
C GLU A 31 45.84 -9.61 12.03
N ASN A 32 46.41 -8.53 12.57
CA ASN A 32 45.98 -7.97 13.85
C ASN A 32 45.81 -6.44 13.77
N MET A 33 44.95 -6.00 12.85
CA MET A 33 44.06 -4.88 13.19
C MET A 33 42.97 -5.43 14.12
N PRO A 34 42.48 -4.65 15.09
CA PRO A 34 41.30 -5.04 15.84
C PRO A 34 40.07 -4.97 14.92
N VAL A 35 39.86 -6.00 14.09
CA VAL A 35 38.66 -6.17 13.25
C VAL A 35 37.37 -6.27 14.11
N GLY A 36 37.53 -6.39 15.43
CA GLY A 36 36.44 -6.42 16.39
C GLY A 36 35.78 -5.08 16.71
N GLU A 37 36.15 -3.94 16.11
CA GLU A 37 35.39 -2.68 16.28
C GLU A 37 34.47 -2.42 15.08
N GLU A 38 34.96 -2.55 13.85
CA GLU A 38 34.17 -2.37 12.62
C GLU A 38 33.08 -3.45 12.47
N GLU A 39 33.38 -4.72 12.77
CA GLU A 39 32.36 -5.79 12.77
C GLU A 39 31.28 -5.60 13.85
N ARG A 40 31.62 -4.91 14.96
CA ARG A 40 30.65 -4.56 16.02
C ARG A 40 29.80 -3.38 15.61
N GLU A 41 30.37 -2.41 14.90
CA GLU A 41 29.64 -1.28 14.32
C GLU A 41 28.66 -1.74 13.23
N ASP A 42 29.09 -2.64 12.35
CA ASP A 42 28.23 -3.25 11.32
C ASP A 42 27.10 -4.10 11.94
N ALA A 43 27.41 -4.91 12.95
CA ALA A 43 26.40 -5.67 13.70
C ALA A 43 25.42 -4.76 14.46
N MET A 44 25.89 -3.61 14.95
CA MET A 44 25.05 -2.60 15.62
C MET A 44 24.13 -1.88 14.62
N ILE A 45 24.62 -1.57 13.41
CA ILE A 45 23.82 -0.99 12.31
C ILE A 45 22.77 -1.99 11.81
N LEU A 46 23.14 -3.25 11.59
CA LEU A 46 22.19 -4.29 11.16
C LEU A 46 21.07 -4.51 12.19
N ARG A 47 21.42 -4.50 13.48
CA ARG A 47 20.45 -4.61 14.58
C ARG A 47 19.54 -3.38 14.67
N ALA A 48 20.08 -2.18 14.42
CA ALA A 48 19.30 -0.95 14.36
C ALA A 48 18.35 -0.92 13.14
N ILE A 49 18.78 -1.40 11.98
CA ILE A 49 17.94 -1.55 10.78
C ILE A 49 16.82 -2.56 11.05
N GLU A 50 17.15 -3.68 11.65
CA GLU A 50 16.18 -4.71 12.02
C GLU A 50 15.14 -4.17 13.02
N GLU A 51 15.56 -3.37 14.01
CA GLU A 51 14.64 -2.70 14.94
C GLU A 51 13.71 -1.70 14.24
N VAL A 52 14.22 -0.93 13.25
CA VAL A 52 13.41 -0.02 12.44
C VAL A 52 12.40 -0.78 11.58
N GLU A 53 12.81 -1.89 10.93
CA GLU A 53 11.90 -2.77 10.18
C GLU A 53 10.84 -3.42 11.08
N GLN A 54 11.20 -3.83 12.29
CA GLN A 54 10.27 -4.39 13.28
C GLN A 54 9.26 -3.32 13.76
N GLN A 55 9.69 -2.07 13.92
CA GLN A 55 8.81 -0.94 14.22
C GLN A 55 7.84 -0.66 13.07
N GLU A 56 8.32 -0.66 11.82
CA GLU A 56 7.45 -0.56 10.65
C GLU A 56 6.45 -1.72 10.58
N ASN A 57 6.90 -2.96 10.75
CA ASN A 57 6.04 -4.15 10.66
C ASN A 57 5.01 -4.23 11.80
N LYS A 58 5.34 -3.79 13.01
CA LYS A 58 4.40 -3.68 14.13
C LYS A 58 3.27 -2.68 13.84
N SER A 59 3.57 -1.61 13.09
CA SER A 59 2.55 -0.65 12.62
C SER A 59 1.65 -1.22 11.51
N ARG A 60 2.10 -2.24 10.77
CA ARG A 60 1.37 -2.87 9.65
C ARG A 60 0.26 -3.83 10.06
N ARG A 61 -0.03 -4.00 11.37
CA ARG A 61 -1.16 -4.83 11.81
C ARG A 61 -2.45 -4.33 11.13
N PRO A 62 -3.23 -5.20 10.47
CA PRO A 62 -4.40 -4.76 9.72
C PRO A 62 -5.42 -4.16 10.68
N ASP A 63 -5.65 -2.85 10.56
CA ASP A 63 -6.64 -2.14 11.35
C ASP A 63 -8.02 -2.76 11.15
N ARG A 64 -8.79 -2.91 12.24
CA ARG A 64 -10.18 -3.35 12.15
C ARG A 64 -11.01 -2.30 11.40
N TYR A 65 -11.60 -2.71 10.28
CA TYR A 65 -12.49 -1.86 9.49
C TYR A 65 -13.86 -2.49 9.31
N PHE A 66 -14.85 -1.64 9.08
CA PHE A 66 -16.15 -2.05 8.58
C PHE A 66 -16.16 -1.91 7.07
N GLU A 67 -16.73 -2.88 6.37
CA GLU A 67 -16.83 -2.84 4.92
C GLU A 67 -18.27 -2.92 4.42
N ALA A 68 -18.58 -2.16 3.38
CA ALA A 68 -19.85 -2.25 2.69
C ALA A 68 -19.72 -1.90 1.22
N VAL A 69 -20.67 -2.38 0.41
CA VAL A 69 -20.73 -2.12 -1.01
C VAL A 69 -21.94 -1.25 -1.33
N GLY A 70 -21.70 -0.17 -2.07
CA GLY A 70 -22.71 0.68 -2.68
C GLY A 70 -22.71 0.54 -4.20
N ARG A 71 -23.89 0.64 -4.83
CA ARG A 71 -24.04 0.49 -6.28
C ARG A 71 -25.04 1.50 -6.83
N ARG A 72 -24.75 2.08 -8.00
CA ARG A 72 -25.72 2.86 -8.77
C ARG A 72 -25.43 2.80 -10.27
N LYS A 73 -26.47 2.58 -11.08
CA LYS A 73 -26.33 2.27 -12.51
C LYS A 73 -25.31 1.13 -12.68
N THR A 74 -24.18 1.41 -13.32
CA THR A 74 -23.05 0.49 -13.50
C THR A 74 -21.88 0.75 -12.53
N ALA A 75 -21.95 1.79 -11.70
CA ALA A 75 -20.91 2.12 -10.73
C ALA A 75 -21.03 1.24 -9.47
N VAL A 76 -19.89 0.72 -9.03
CA VAL A 76 -19.75 -0.06 -7.80
C VAL A 76 -18.68 0.59 -6.92
N ALA A 77 -19.03 0.84 -5.66
CA ALA A 77 -18.15 1.41 -4.66
C ALA A 77 -17.98 0.43 -3.50
N ARG A 78 -16.75 -0.02 -3.25
CA ARG A 78 -16.36 -0.78 -2.05
C ARG A 78 -15.80 0.21 -1.04
N VAL A 79 -16.52 0.38 0.07
CA VAL A 79 -16.19 1.34 1.13
C VAL A 79 -15.61 0.59 2.31
N ARG A 80 -14.45 1.04 2.81
CA ARG A 80 -13.84 0.63 4.07
C ARG A 80 -13.87 1.82 5.03
N LEU A 81 -14.43 1.61 6.21
CA LEU A 81 -14.57 2.60 7.27
C LEU A 81 -13.70 2.17 8.46
N PHE A 82 -12.79 3.04 8.87
CA PHE A 82 -11.91 2.83 10.01
C PHE A 82 -12.33 3.76 11.16
N THR A 83 -12.31 3.26 12.40
CA THR A 83 -12.72 4.01 13.61
C THR A 83 -11.72 5.08 14.06
N LYS A 84 -10.64 5.29 13.31
CA LYS A 84 -9.64 6.34 13.56
C LYS A 84 -10.04 7.60 12.81
N GLN A 85 -9.68 8.77 13.32
CA GLN A 85 -9.72 10.00 12.54
C GLN A 85 -8.75 9.91 11.36
N GLY A 86 -9.10 10.51 10.23
CA GLY A 86 -8.19 10.59 9.09
C GLY A 86 -8.89 10.95 7.79
N ASP A 87 -8.17 10.75 6.70
CA ASP A 87 -8.57 11.25 5.39
C ASP A 87 -9.69 10.44 4.74
N PHE A 88 -10.39 11.12 3.82
CA PHE A 88 -11.31 10.49 2.88
C PHE A 88 -10.61 10.35 1.52
N ILE A 89 -10.22 9.11 1.23
CA ILE A 89 -9.49 8.71 0.02
C ILE A 89 -10.41 7.90 -0.91
N VAL A 90 -10.44 8.28 -2.19
CA VAL A 90 -11.16 7.58 -3.27
C VAL A 90 -10.15 7.22 -4.36
N ASN A 91 -9.97 5.92 -4.62
CA ASN A 91 -8.98 5.41 -5.59
C ASN A 91 -7.61 6.07 -5.42
N GLU A 92 -7.08 6.05 -4.20
CA GLU A 92 -5.76 6.61 -3.82
C GLU A 92 -5.61 8.12 -3.99
N LYS A 93 -6.67 8.83 -4.36
CA LYS A 93 -6.71 10.30 -4.44
C LYS A 93 -7.60 10.87 -3.33
N GLN A 94 -7.33 12.10 -2.91
CA GLN A 94 -8.26 12.82 -2.03
C GLN A 94 -9.61 13.01 -2.73
N TYR A 95 -10.71 12.88 -1.99
CA TYR A 95 -12.06 12.94 -2.57
C TYR A 95 -12.35 14.27 -3.29
N ARG A 96 -11.77 15.38 -2.83
CA ARG A 96 -11.91 16.71 -3.46
C ARG A 96 -11.26 16.78 -4.83
N THR A 97 -10.07 16.20 -4.96
CA THR A 97 -9.35 16.10 -6.23
C THR A 97 -10.05 15.13 -7.19
N TYR A 98 -10.64 14.05 -6.67
CA TYR A 98 -11.37 13.09 -7.49
C TYR A 98 -12.70 13.64 -8.02
N PHE A 99 -13.43 14.42 -7.20
CA PHE A 99 -14.69 15.05 -7.58
C PHE A 99 -14.52 16.58 -7.66
N PRO A 100 -14.29 17.16 -8.86
CA PRO A 100 -14.04 18.60 -8.98
C PRO A 100 -15.28 19.45 -8.64
N THR A 101 -16.48 18.93 -8.89
CA THR A 101 -17.73 19.66 -8.68
C THR A 101 -18.19 19.60 -7.21
N ALA A 102 -18.43 20.76 -6.59
CA ALA A 102 -18.93 20.85 -5.22
C ALA A 102 -20.23 20.05 -4.96
N SER A 103 -21.13 19.98 -5.95
CA SER A 103 -22.36 19.17 -5.87
C SER A 103 -22.06 17.68 -5.67
N LEU A 104 -21.02 17.15 -6.33
CA LEU A 104 -20.63 15.74 -6.22
C LEU A 104 -19.95 15.45 -4.88
N GLN A 105 -19.14 16.39 -4.40
CA GLN A 105 -18.56 16.34 -3.06
C GLN A 105 -19.68 16.27 -2.02
N ARG A 106 -20.64 17.20 -2.04
CA ARG A 106 -21.80 17.21 -1.12
C ARG A 106 -22.55 15.88 -1.09
N ILE A 107 -22.81 15.27 -2.25
CA ILE A 107 -23.48 13.96 -2.34
C ILE A 107 -22.66 12.86 -1.63
N THR A 108 -21.35 12.87 -1.82
CA THR A 108 -20.45 11.86 -1.25
C THR A 108 -20.42 11.94 0.28
N GLU A 109 -20.41 13.14 0.83
CA GLU A 109 -20.33 13.40 2.28
C GLU A 109 -21.69 13.33 3.00
N GLU A 110 -22.78 13.33 2.25
CA GLU A 110 -24.14 13.54 2.74
C GLU A 110 -24.54 12.57 3.87
N ALA A 111 -24.17 11.30 3.73
CA ALA A 111 -24.46 10.26 4.72
C ALA A 111 -23.79 10.53 6.08
N LEU A 112 -22.54 11.02 6.05
CA LEU A 112 -21.75 11.34 7.26
C LEU A 112 -22.21 12.65 7.88
N ARG A 113 -22.46 13.67 7.05
CA ARG A 113 -23.01 14.97 7.49
C ARG A 113 -24.35 14.80 8.20
N LYS A 114 -25.23 13.93 7.68
CA LYS A 114 -26.54 13.65 8.31
C LYS A 114 -26.42 13.04 9.71
N MET A 115 -25.33 12.30 9.96
CA MET A 115 -25.03 11.73 11.27
C MET A 115 -24.16 12.62 12.15
N LYS A 116 -23.64 13.74 11.62
CA LYS A 116 -22.64 14.59 12.30
C LYS A 116 -21.37 13.81 12.69
N LEU A 117 -20.96 12.86 11.84
CA LEU A 117 -19.80 11.98 12.08
C LEU A 117 -18.68 12.20 11.04
N TRP A 118 -18.60 13.40 10.46
CA TRP A 118 -17.66 13.69 9.36
C TRP A 118 -16.20 13.50 9.78
N GLU A 119 -15.82 13.98 10.96
CA GLU A 119 -14.41 14.06 11.40
C GLU A 119 -13.93 12.82 12.13
N ARG A 120 -14.83 11.87 12.43
CA ARG A 120 -14.52 10.74 13.34
C ARG A 120 -13.93 9.52 12.64
N PHE A 121 -13.96 9.48 11.32
CA PHE A 121 -13.65 8.27 10.56
C PHE A 121 -12.70 8.54 9.40
N ARG A 122 -11.70 7.67 9.27
CA ARG A 122 -10.89 7.51 8.06
C ARG A 122 -11.64 6.62 7.08
N ILE A 123 -11.72 7.05 5.84
CA ILE A 123 -12.51 6.38 4.81
C ILE A 123 -11.62 6.07 3.62
N SER A 124 -11.57 4.80 3.24
CA SER A 124 -10.93 4.36 2.01
C SER A 124 -11.98 3.74 1.09
N VAL A 125 -12.11 4.28 -0.12
CA VAL A 125 -13.09 3.79 -1.09
C VAL A 125 -12.40 3.40 -2.39
N LYS A 126 -12.70 2.19 -2.86
CA LYS A 126 -12.37 1.75 -4.22
C LYS A 126 -13.63 1.77 -5.08
N VAL A 127 -13.59 2.51 -6.17
CA VAL A 127 -14.75 2.71 -7.07
C VAL A 127 -14.37 2.36 -8.49
N TYR A 128 -15.27 1.64 -9.16
CA TYR A 128 -15.12 1.28 -10.57
C TYR A 128 -16.47 1.32 -11.30
N GLY A 129 -16.40 1.56 -12.62
CA GLY A 129 -17.57 1.62 -13.51
C GLY A 129 -18.39 2.91 -13.42
N GLY A 130 -19.30 3.08 -14.38
CA GLY A 130 -20.22 4.22 -14.46
C GLY A 130 -19.54 5.54 -14.81
N GLY A 131 -20.04 6.62 -14.23
CA GLY A 131 -19.46 7.97 -14.35
C GLY A 131 -19.52 8.69 -13.00
N THR A 132 -18.84 9.84 -12.90
CA THR A 132 -18.56 10.54 -11.62
C THR A 132 -19.80 10.74 -10.73
N LYS A 133 -20.94 11.14 -11.30
CA LYS A 133 -22.20 11.28 -10.54
C LYS A 133 -22.71 9.96 -9.96
N ALA A 134 -22.73 8.91 -10.78
CA ALA A 134 -23.19 7.58 -10.34
C ALA A 134 -22.23 7.00 -9.29
N GLN A 135 -20.94 7.28 -9.43
CA GLN A 135 -19.91 6.91 -8.46
C GLN A 135 -20.14 7.62 -7.11
N ALA A 136 -20.29 8.95 -7.08
CA ALA A 136 -20.57 9.69 -5.85
C ALA A 136 -21.81 9.15 -5.10
N GLU A 137 -22.89 8.88 -5.84
CA GLU A 137 -24.13 8.33 -5.28
C GLU A 137 -23.97 6.88 -4.80
N ALA A 138 -23.11 6.09 -5.45
CA ALA A 138 -22.75 4.75 -5.01
C ALA A 138 -21.92 4.80 -3.72
N ILE A 139 -20.98 5.74 -3.59
CA ILE A 139 -20.20 5.95 -2.35
C ILE A 139 -21.14 6.32 -1.20
N ARG A 140 -22.06 7.27 -1.41
CA ARG A 140 -23.07 7.66 -0.42
C ARG A 140 -23.85 6.44 0.10
N HIS A 141 -24.28 5.58 -0.82
CA HIS A 141 -25.01 4.36 -0.47
C HIS A 141 -24.14 3.34 0.29
N GLY A 142 -22.87 3.20 -0.10
CA GLY A 142 -21.90 2.34 0.60
C GLY A 142 -21.61 2.82 2.01
N LEU A 143 -21.39 4.13 2.19
CA LEU A 143 -21.18 4.76 3.51
C LEU A 143 -22.38 4.55 4.44
N ALA A 144 -23.60 4.76 3.95
CA ALA A 144 -24.81 4.52 4.74
C ALA A 144 -24.93 3.07 5.24
N ARG A 145 -24.57 2.09 4.41
CA ARG A 145 -24.54 0.67 4.81
C ARG A 145 -23.42 0.38 5.81
N CYS A 146 -22.26 1.01 5.62
CA CYS A 146 -21.13 0.85 6.52
C CYS A 146 -21.43 1.40 7.93
N LEU A 147 -22.08 2.56 8.01
CA LEU A 147 -22.52 3.16 9.27
C LEU A 147 -23.50 2.27 10.05
N ILE A 148 -24.33 1.49 9.37
CA ILE A 148 -25.24 0.52 10.04
C ILE A 148 -24.47 -0.66 10.62
N LYS A 149 -23.40 -1.12 9.94
CA LYS A 149 -22.53 -2.16 10.48
C LYS A 149 -21.76 -1.68 11.70
N PHE A 150 -21.44 -0.39 11.75
CA PHE A 150 -20.82 0.24 12.92
C PHE A 150 -21.80 0.35 14.09
N ASN A 151 -23.01 0.91 13.86
CA ASN A 151 -24.08 0.96 14.86
C ASN A 151 -25.46 0.79 14.18
N ALA A 152 -26.21 -0.21 14.63
CA ALA A 152 -27.53 -0.55 14.11
C ALA A 152 -28.60 0.54 14.33
N ASP A 153 -28.45 1.37 15.37
CA ASP A 153 -29.41 2.43 15.76
C ASP A 153 -29.54 3.52 14.67
N PHE A 154 -28.50 3.70 13.87
CA PHE A 154 -28.49 4.69 12.79
C PHE A 154 -29.44 4.34 11.64
N ARG A 155 -29.94 3.10 11.57
CA ARG A 155 -30.84 2.64 10.52
C ARG A 155 -32.09 3.49 10.39
N LYS A 156 -32.75 3.86 11.49
CA LYS A 156 -34.01 4.64 11.46
C LYS A 156 -33.80 6.02 10.82
N ARG A 157 -32.73 6.72 11.23
CA ARG A 157 -32.35 8.04 10.71
C ARG A 157 -31.93 7.98 9.24
N LEU A 158 -31.12 6.99 8.85
CA LEU A 158 -30.66 6.81 7.45
C LEU A 158 -31.82 6.41 6.53
N LYS A 159 -32.76 5.58 7.01
CA LYS A 159 -33.94 5.18 6.25
C LYS A 159 -34.83 6.39 5.97
N ARG A 160 -35.07 7.24 6.98
CA ARG A 160 -35.84 8.48 6.81
C ARG A 160 -35.17 9.48 5.85
N ALA A 161 -33.84 9.49 5.80
CA ALA A 161 -33.09 10.30 4.83
C ALA A 161 -33.02 9.69 3.42
N GLY A 162 -33.48 8.45 3.21
CA GLY A 162 -33.50 7.79 1.90
C GLY A 162 -32.15 7.24 1.42
N PHE A 163 -31.10 7.20 2.25
CA PHE A 163 -29.77 6.76 1.82
C PHE A 163 -29.61 5.24 1.72
N LEU A 164 -30.53 4.49 2.35
CA LEU A 164 -30.53 3.02 2.34
C LEU A 164 -31.20 2.40 1.12
N THR A 165 -31.97 3.18 0.37
CA THR A 165 -32.64 2.69 -0.83
C THR A 165 -31.67 2.84 -2.00
N ARG A 166 -31.44 1.74 -2.72
CA ARG A 166 -30.70 1.80 -3.98
C ARG A 166 -31.59 2.46 -5.03
N ASP A 167 -31.08 3.46 -5.76
CA ASP A 167 -31.79 3.99 -6.93
C ASP A 167 -31.80 2.93 -8.05
N PRO A 168 -32.97 2.36 -8.40
CA PRO A 168 -33.06 1.26 -9.36
C PRO A 168 -33.01 1.74 -10.82
N ARG A 169 -33.08 3.06 -11.06
CA ARG A 169 -33.19 3.60 -12.43
C ARG A 169 -31.93 3.32 -13.24
N ALA A 170 -32.12 2.65 -14.37
CA ALA A 170 -31.10 2.36 -15.36
C ALA A 170 -31.52 2.88 -16.74
N LYS A 171 -30.56 3.00 -17.67
CA LYS A 171 -30.86 3.36 -19.05
C LYS A 171 -31.60 2.20 -19.70
N GLU A 172 -32.80 2.46 -20.20
CA GLU A 172 -33.55 1.47 -20.98
C GLU A 172 -32.79 1.14 -22.27
N ARG A 173 -32.83 -0.14 -22.66
CA ARG A 173 -32.29 -0.62 -23.92
C ARG A 173 -33.02 0.02 -25.11
N LYS A 174 -32.31 0.26 -26.21
CA LYS A 174 -32.94 0.66 -27.48
C LYS A 174 -33.75 -0.53 -28.03
N LYS A 175 -35.07 -0.33 -28.21
CA LYS A 175 -35.94 -1.31 -28.89
C LYS A 175 -35.77 -1.20 -30.41
N PHE A 176 -35.99 -2.30 -31.13
CA PHE A 176 -35.95 -2.32 -32.60
C PHE A 176 -37.06 -1.43 -33.18
N GLY A 177 -36.86 -0.89 -34.38
CA GLY A 177 -37.79 0.04 -35.03
C GLY A 177 -37.85 1.46 -34.44
N LEU A 178 -37.32 1.69 -33.23
CA LEU A 178 -37.30 3.01 -32.59
C LEU A 178 -35.94 3.73 -32.78
N LYS A 179 -35.98 5.07 -32.87
CA LYS A 179 -34.78 5.92 -32.95
C LYS A 179 -33.98 5.91 -31.64
N LYS A 180 -34.67 5.84 -30.48
CA LYS A 180 -34.09 5.73 -29.12
C LYS A 180 -34.97 4.78 -28.29
N ALA A 181 -34.72 4.65 -26.98
CA ALA A 181 -35.48 3.74 -26.08
C ALA A 181 -37.01 3.79 -26.26
N ARG A 182 -37.59 4.99 -26.41
CA ARG A 182 -39.04 5.20 -26.61
C ARG A 182 -39.40 6.14 -27.76
N ARG A 183 -38.42 6.64 -28.52
CA ARG A 183 -38.65 7.63 -29.58
C ARG A 183 -39.00 6.92 -30.88
N ALA A 184 -40.28 6.89 -31.22
CA ALA A 184 -40.75 6.39 -32.51
C ALA A 184 -40.37 7.35 -33.66
N PRO A 185 -40.13 6.83 -34.88
CA PRO A 185 -40.14 7.68 -36.08
C PRO A 185 -41.53 8.28 -36.31
N GLN A 186 -41.59 9.40 -37.02
CA GLN A 186 -42.87 9.93 -37.50
C GLN A 186 -43.44 8.95 -38.54
N TRP A 187 -44.73 8.66 -38.45
CA TRP A 187 -45.44 7.77 -39.35
C TRP A 187 -46.47 8.59 -40.16
N ALA A 188 -46.78 8.16 -41.38
CA ALA A 188 -47.80 8.78 -42.23
C ALA A 188 -48.73 7.68 -42.75
N LYS A 189 -50.04 7.80 -42.52
CA LYS A 189 -51.06 6.98 -43.21
C LYS A 189 -51.26 7.54 -44.61
N ARG A 190 -51.39 6.63 -45.57
CA ARG A 190 -52.01 6.91 -46.87
C ARG A 190 -53.22 6.01 -46.99
#